data_AF-A0A0E2D8D4-F1
#
_entry.id   AF-A0A0E2D8D4-F1
#
_cell.length_a   1.000
_cell.length_b   1.000
_cell.length_c   1.000
_cell.angle_alpha   90.00
_cell.angle_beta   90.00
_cell.angle_gamma   90.00
#
_symmetry.space_group_name_H-M   'P 1'
#
loop_
_entity.id
_entity.type
_entity.pdbx_description
1 polymer ?
#
loop_
_entity_poly.entity_id
_entity_poly.type
_entity_poly.pdbx_seq_one_letter_code
_entity_poly.pdbx_strand_id
1 'polypeptide(L)'
;MNGPDSFKNRIEQTETLISFFSKGFFLKLESNLEEWPRIYKLTHLEKSYKAMFSIFGSFTLIPNDPRLTSPIYYLSLNTNSNQQLVWTKPDGEMIQDLKQIFEELKKHIQIFETSISNINLREKQI
;
A
#
# COMPACT_ATOMS: atom_id res chain seq x y z
N MET A 1 -5.29 -23.38 -19.12
CA MET A 1 -4.46 -22.21 -19.44
C MET A 1 -4.72 -21.15 -18.38
N ASN A 2 -3.68 -20.66 -17.70
CA ASN A 2 -3.81 -19.60 -16.71
C ASN A 2 -3.99 -18.27 -17.46
N GLY A 3 -5.22 -17.75 -17.47
CA GLY A 3 -5.53 -16.48 -18.12
C GLY A 3 -4.77 -15.30 -17.51
N PRO A 4 -4.87 -14.11 -18.12
CA PRO A 4 -4.20 -12.89 -17.65
C PRO A 4 -4.51 -12.54 -16.19
N ASP A 5 -5.70 -12.87 -15.72
CA ASP A 5 -6.17 -12.69 -14.34
C ASP A 5 -5.92 -13.92 -13.44
N SER A 6 -4.94 -14.75 -13.80
CA SER A 6 -4.64 -15.92 -12.97
C SER A 6 -4.11 -15.51 -11.60
N PHE A 7 -4.37 -16.34 -10.61
CA PHE A 7 -3.85 -16.19 -9.25
C PHE A 7 -2.32 -16.01 -9.22
N LYS A 8 -1.61 -16.73 -10.09
CA LYS A 8 -0.16 -16.60 -10.27
C LYS A 8 0.25 -15.19 -10.69
N ASN A 9 -0.44 -14.61 -11.67
CA ASN A 9 -0.13 -13.27 -12.16
C ASN A 9 -0.41 -12.21 -11.09
N ARG A 10 -1.45 -12.38 -10.26
CA ARG A 10 -1.72 -11.50 -9.12
C ARG A 10 -0.59 -11.51 -8.09
N ILE A 11 -0.07 -12.71 -7.77
CA ILE A 11 1.10 -12.85 -6.90
C ILE A 11 2.32 -12.14 -7.53
N GLU A 12 2.63 -12.40 -8.80
CA GLU A 12 3.76 -11.77 -9.50
C GLU A 12 3.68 -10.23 -9.51
N GLN A 13 2.50 -9.67 -9.75
CA GLN A 13 2.27 -8.22 -9.70
C GLN A 13 2.43 -7.66 -8.28
N THR A 14 1.97 -8.40 -7.26
CA THR A 14 2.13 -8.03 -5.85
C THR A 14 3.60 -8.04 -5.44
N GLU A 15 4.35 -9.07 -5.81
CA GLU A 15 5.79 -9.18 -5.60
C GLU A 15 6.55 -8.05 -6.30
N THR A 16 6.12 -7.70 -7.51
CA THR A 16 6.68 -6.58 -8.27
C THR A 16 6.50 -5.26 -7.52
N LEU A 17 5.31 -5.01 -6.94
CA LEU A 17 5.06 -3.82 -6.14
C LEU A 17 5.91 -3.80 -4.86
N ILE A 18 6.02 -4.92 -4.15
CA ILE A 18 6.87 -5.06 -2.95
C ILE A 18 8.34 -4.75 -3.30
N SER A 19 8.85 -5.36 -4.36
CA SER A 19 10.22 -5.15 -4.86
C SER A 19 10.47 -3.72 -5.33
N PHE A 20 9.46 -3.06 -5.89
CA PHE A 20 9.56 -1.65 -6.25
C PHE A 20 9.64 -0.76 -5.01
N PHE A 21 8.77 -0.98 -4.02
CA PHE A 21 8.76 -0.20 -2.78
C PHE A 21 10.02 -0.40 -1.95
N SER A 22 10.62 -1.59 -1.92
CA SER A 22 11.87 -1.83 -1.17
C SER A 22 13.07 -1.01 -1.67
N LYS A 23 12.99 -0.46 -2.90
CA LYS A 23 14.00 0.45 -3.45
C LYS A 23 13.87 1.89 -2.95
N GLY A 24 12.67 2.28 -2.50
CA GLY A 24 12.36 3.66 -2.12
C GLY A 24 11.94 3.84 -0.65
N PHE A 25 11.58 2.76 0.03
CA PHE A 25 11.24 2.72 1.44
C PHE A 25 12.04 1.64 2.16
N PHE A 26 12.29 1.85 3.45
CA PHE A 26 12.77 0.76 4.29
C PHE A 26 11.60 -0.17 4.63
N LEU A 27 11.64 -1.40 4.11
CA LEU A 27 10.64 -2.44 4.38
C LEU A 27 11.27 -3.55 5.23
N LYS A 28 10.70 -3.81 6.40
CA LYS A 28 11.04 -4.95 7.24
C LYS A 28 9.87 -5.91 7.28
N LEU A 29 10.04 -7.14 6.81
CA LEU A 29 9.02 -8.17 6.90
C LEU A 29 8.73 -8.49 8.38
N GLU A 30 7.45 -8.51 8.75
CA GLU A 30 6.96 -8.84 10.09
C GLU A 30 6.13 -10.13 10.11
N SER A 31 5.60 -10.58 8.98
CA SER A 31 4.92 -11.88 8.85
C SER A 31 5.90 -12.99 8.45
N ASN A 32 5.41 -14.24 8.42
CA ASN A 32 6.10 -15.33 7.72
C ASN A 32 6.14 -15.03 6.21
N LEU A 33 7.27 -15.29 5.54
CA LEU A 33 7.47 -15.05 4.10
C LEU A 33 6.61 -15.99 3.23
N GLU A 34 6.38 -17.21 3.71
CA GLU A 34 5.60 -18.23 3.01
C GLU A 34 4.09 -18.06 3.19
N GLU A 35 3.68 -17.23 4.14
CA GLU A 35 2.27 -17.00 4.46
C GLU A 35 1.77 -15.67 3.90
N TRP A 36 0.47 -15.65 3.61
CA TRP A 36 -0.25 -14.45 3.20
C TRP A 36 -1.36 -14.13 4.21
N PRO A 37 -1.66 -12.85 4.46
CA PRO A 37 -1.06 -11.66 3.85
C PRO A 37 0.38 -11.41 4.32
N ARG A 38 1.22 -10.87 3.42
CA ARG A 38 2.56 -10.43 3.78
C ARG A 38 2.51 -9.07 4.41
N ILE A 39 3.03 -8.97 5.63
CA ILE A 39 3.00 -7.75 6.43
C ILE A 39 4.42 -7.24 6.56
N TYR A 40 4.62 -5.98 6.20
CA TYR A 40 5.88 -5.27 6.35
C TYR A 40 5.68 -4.05 7.25
N LYS A 41 6.65 -3.79 8.11
CA LYS A 41 6.88 -2.46 8.66
C LYS A 41 7.54 -1.61 7.59
N LEU A 42 6.82 -0.61 7.12
CA LEU A 42 7.31 0.41 6.20
C LEU A 42 7.77 1.62 7.00
N THR A 43 9.01 2.06 6.80
CA THR A 43 9.54 3.27 7.43
C THR A 43 9.81 4.36 6.40
N HIS A 44 9.28 5.56 6.66
CA HIS A 44 9.47 6.75 5.86
C HIS A 44 9.59 7.99 6.76
N LEU A 45 10.64 8.81 6.58
CA LEU A 45 10.89 10.01 7.38
C LEU A 45 10.76 9.76 8.90
N GLU A 46 11.40 8.70 9.40
CA GLU A 46 11.40 8.27 10.81
C GLU A 46 10.04 7.81 11.37
N LYS A 47 8.97 7.86 10.57
CA LYS A 47 7.67 7.30 10.90
C LYS A 47 7.55 5.87 10.39
N SER A 48 6.77 5.07 11.10
CA SER A 48 6.54 3.67 10.76
C SER A 48 5.06 3.42 10.50
N TYR A 49 4.80 2.59 9.50
CA TYR A 49 3.48 2.21 9.02
C TYR A 49 3.43 0.70 8.82
N LYS A 50 2.23 0.14 8.85
CA LYS A 50 1.99 -1.25 8.48
C LYS A 50 1.59 -1.33 7.02
N ALA A 51 2.43 -1.93 6.19
CA ALA A 51 2.17 -2.23 4.79
C ALA A 51 1.72 -3.69 4.67
N MET A 52 0.48 -3.92 4.22
CA MET A 52 -0.10 -5.24 4.08
C MET A 52 -0.34 -5.54 2.60
N PHE A 53 0.16 -6.69 2.16
CA PHE A 53 -0.02 -7.20 0.80
C PHE A 53 -0.79 -8.52 0.84
N SER A 54 -1.88 -8.59 0.08
CA SER A 54 -2.72 -9.79 -0.02
C SER A 54 -2.31 -10.65 -1.21
N ILE A 55 -2.48 -11.97 -1.06
CA ILE A 55 -2.29 -12.94 -2.15
C ILE A 55 -3.24 -12.70 -3.33
N PHE A 56 -4.37 -12.04 -3.09
CA PHE A 56 -5.35 -11.70 -4.11
C PHE A 56 -5.00 -10.41 -4.90
N GLY A 57 -3.86 -9.80 -4.59
CA GLY A 57 -3.43 -8.58 -5.27
C GLY A 57 -4.03 -7.32 -4.67
N SER A 58 -4.00 -7.17 -3.35
CA SER A 58 -4.31 -5.87 -2.72
C SER A 58 -3.14 -5.38 -1.88
N PHE A 59 -3.02 -4.06 -1.80
CA PHE A 59 -2.05 -3.35 -0.98
C PHE A 59 -2.79 -2.35 -0.10
N THR A 60 -2.52 -2.39 1.20
CA THR A 60 -3.03 -1.42 2.17
C THR A 60 -1.89 -0.85 3.00
N LEU A 61 -1.83 0.48 3.10
CA LEU A 61 -0.98 1.16 4.07
C LEU A 61 -1.83 1.61 5.26
N ILE A 62 -1.44 1.22 6.47
CA ILE A 62 -2.17 1.48 7.71
C ILE A 62 -1.23 2.21 8.69
N PRO A 63 -1.71 3.19 9.48
CA PRO A 63 -0.93 3.75 10.56
C PRO A 63 -0.45 2.67 11.53
N ASN A 64 0.74 2.84 12.10
CA ASN A 64 1.21 1.93 13.15
C ASN A 64 0.68 2.30 14.55
N ASP A 65 -0.06 3.41 14.68
CA ASP A 65 -0.72 3.80 15.92
C ASP A 65 -2.04 3.01 16.08
N PRO A 66 -2.21 2.22 17.15
CA PRO A 66 -3.41 1.39 17.34
C PRO A 66 -4.70 2.20 17.51
N ARG A 67 -4.60 3.51 17.80
CA ARG A 67 -5.76 4.40 17.90
C ARG A 67 -6.31 4.83 16.53
N LEU A 68 -5.52 4.65 15.46
CA LEU A 68 -5.84 5.09 14.12
C LEU A 68 -6.12 3.85 13.24
N THR A 69 -7.39 3.58 13.01
CA THR A 69 -7.84 2.36 12.31
C THR A 69 -8.07 2.56 10.81
N SER A 70 -8.16 3.81 10.35
CA SER A 70 -8.39 4.11 8.94
C SER A 70 -7.12 3.88 8.10
N PRO A 71 -7.23 3.21 6.94
CA PRO A 71 -6.10 3.07 6.03
C PRO A 71 -5.69 4.43 5.46
N ILE A 72 -4.39 4.62 5.27
CA ILE A 72 -3.80 5.82 4.64
C ILE A 72 -3.94 5.72 3.12
N TYR A 73 -3.76 4.52 2.58
CA TYR A 73 -3.79 4.26 1.14
C TYR A 73 -4.18 2.82 0.85
N TYR A 74 -4.89 2.60 -0.25
CA TYR A 74 -5.34 1.28 -0.68
C TYR A 74 -5.30 1.15 -2.20
N LEU A 75 -4.85 0.00 -2.68
CA LEU A 75 -4.95 -0.42 -4.07
C LEU A 75 -5.36 -1.89 -4.17
N SER A 76 -6.04 -2.24 -5.25
CA SER A 76 -6.28 -3.63 -5.64
C SER A 76 -6.03 -3.85 -7.12
N LEU A 77 -5.55 -5.03 -7.48
CA LEU A 77 -5.40 -5.47 -8.85
C LEU A 77 -6.77 -5.79 -9.43
N ASN A 78 -7.10 -5.10 -10.51
CA ASN A 78 -8.28 -5.35 -11.33
C ASN A 78 -7.88 -5.56 -12.79
N THR A 79 -8.76 -6.22 -13.53
CA THR A 79 -8.60 -6.49 -14.94
C THR A 79 -9.14 -5.31 -15.75
N ASN A 80 -8.31 -4.68 -16.57
CA ASN A 80 -8.75 -3.61 -17.47
C ASN A 80 -9.48 -4.16 -18.71
N SER A 81 -9.92 -3.26 -19.61
CA SER A 81 -10.61 -3.63 -20.87
C SER A 81 -9.78 -4.53 -21.79
N ASN A 82 -8.46 -4.48 -21.69
CA ASN A 82 -7.51 -5.32 -22.44
C ASN A 82 -7.17 -6.62 -21.72
N GLN A 83 -7.93 -6.97 -20.67
CA GLN A 83 -7.69 -8.12 -19.82
C GLN A 83 -6.34 -8.10 -19.08
N GLN A 84 -5.72 -6.93 -18.87
CA GLN A 84 -4.47 -6.83 -18.12
C GLN A 84 -4.74 -6.50 -16.65
N LEU A 85 -3.98 -7.13 -15.75
CA LEU A 85 -3.97 -6.77 -14.34
C LEU A 85 -3.30 -5.40 -14.14
N VAL A 86 -4.05 -4.48 -13.56
CA VAL A 86 -3.60 -3.11 -13.25
C VAL A 86 -3.97 -2.77 -11.82
N TRP A 87 -3.15 -1.96 -11.15
CA TRP A 87 -3.50 -1.45 -9.83
C TRP A 87 -4.62 -0.44 -9.96
N THR A 88 -5.58 -0.49 -9.04
CA THR A 88 -6.80 0.32 -9.10
C THR A 88 -7.16 0.82 -7.71
N LYS A 89 -7.54 2.10 -7.65
CA LYS A 89 -8.03 2.77 -6.44
C LYS A 89 -9.49 2.35 -6.14
N PRO A 90 -9.99 2.60 -4.91
CA PRO A 90 -11.39 2.32 -4.56
C PRO A 90 -12.44 3.02 -5.45
N ASP A 91 -12.11 4.17 -6.02
CA ASP A 91 -12.97 4.94 -6.91
C ASP A 91 -12.96 4.44 -8.37
N GLY A 92 -12.16 3.40 -8.67
CA GLY A 92 -12.03 2.82 -10.00
C GLY A 92 -10.91 3.42 -10.85
N GLU A 93 -10.18 4.43 -10.37
CA GLU A 93 -9.03 4.98 -11.10
C GLU A 93 -7.91 3.93 -11.22
N MET A 94 -7.47 3.67 -12.45
CA MET A 94 -6.41 2.70 -12.74
C MET A 94 -5.04 3.39 -12.77
N ILE A 95 -4.06 2.80 -12.10
CA ILE A 95 -2.68 3.27 -12.07
C ILE A 95 -1.78 2.21 -12.72
N GLN A 96 -1.17 2.55 -13.85
CA GLN A 96 -0.30 1.63 -14.60
C GLN A 96 1.18 1.81 -14.25
N ASP A 97 1.59 3.01 -13.86
CA ASP A 97 2.99 3.31 -13.53
C ASP A 97 3.26 3.13 -12.03
N LEU A 98 4.21 2.24 -11.70
CA LEU A 98 4.66 2.03 -10.32
C LEU A 98 5.26 3.30 -9.70
N LYS A 99 5.88 4.17 -10.51
CA LYS A 99 6.37 5.47 -10.03
C LYS A 99 5.23 6.37 -9.59
N GLN A 100 4.11 6.38 -10.33
CA GLN A 100 2.92 7.12 -9.93
C GLN A 100 2.37 6.60 -8.60
N ILE A 101 2.26 5.27 -8.43
CA ILE A 101 1.84 4.66 -7.15
C ILE A 101 2.73 5.12 -6.00
N PHE A 102 4.04 5.15 -6.22
CA PHE A 102 5.02 5.52 -5.19
C PHE A 102 4.95 7.00 -4.79
N GLU A 103 4.82 7.91 -5.75
CA GLU A 103 4.66 9.34 -5.46
C GLU A 103 3.29 9.65 -4.82
N GLU A 104 2.23 8.97 -5.26
CA GLU A 104 0.94 9.06 -4.59
C GLU A 104 0.98 8.55 -3.15
N LEU A 105 1.67 7.43 -2.89
CA LEU A 105 1.82 6.87 -1.55
C LEU A 105 2.50 7.87 -0.61
N LYS A 106 3.59 8.50 -1.05
CA LYS A 106 4.27 9.57 -0.29
C LYS A 106 3.32 10.74 0.00
N LYS A 107 2.56 11.18 -1.00
CA LYS A 107 1.59 12.28 -0.85
C LYS A 107 0.53 11.94 0.20
N HIS A 108 -0.01 10.72 0.19
CA HIS A 108 -1.01 10.30 1.18
C HIS A 108 -0.41 10.19 2.59
N ILE A 109 0.82 9.70 2.72
CA ILE A 109 1.56 9.72 3.99
C ILE A 109 1.71 11.17 4.49
N GLN A 110 2.11 12.10 3.63
CA GLN A 110 2.27 13.50 4.01
C GLN A 110 0.96 14.15 4.46
N ILE A 111 -0.13 13.92 3.73
CA ILE A 111 -1.48 14.42 4.08
C ILE A 111 -1.90 13.87 5.45
N PHE A 112 -1.70 12.57 5.68
CA PHE A 112 -2.01 11.92 6.94
C PHE A 112 -1.22 12.54 8.11
N GLU A 113 0.11 12.63 8.01
CA GLU A 113 0.96 13.17 9.08
C GLU A 113 0.64 14.64 9.39
N THR A 114 0.35 15.43 8.35
CA THR A 114 -0.08 16.84 8.52
C THR A 114 -1.41 16.92 9.27
N SER A 115 -2.36 16.04 8.93
CA SER A 115 -3.69 16.00 9.54
C SER A 115 -3.61 15.60 11.02
N ILE A 116 -2.83 14.57 11.35
CA ILE A 116 -2.60 14.14 12.74
C ILE A 116 -1.90 15.23 13.56
N SER A 117 -0.91 15.90 12.99
CA SER A 117 -0.22 17.01 13.67
C SER A 117 -1.18 18.16 14.01
N ASN A 118 -2.09 18.49 13.10
CA ASN A 118 -3.10 19.53 13.32
C ASN A 118 -4.11 19.16 14.41
N ILE A 119 -4.51 17.89 14.50
CA ILE A 119 -5.41 17.41 15.57
C ILE A 119 -4.71 17.55 16.94
N ASN A 120 -3.47 17.06 17.06
CA ASN A 120 -2.70 17.13 18.29
C ASN A 120 -2.45 18.59 18.78
N LEU A 121 -2.31 19.54 17.85
CA LEU A 121 -2.18 20.96 18.19
C LEU A 121 -3.48 21.53 18.78
N ARG A 122 -4.65 21.14 18.24
CA ARG A 122 -5.95 21.58 18.75
C ARG A 122 -6.24 20.99 20.14
N GLU A 123 -5.90 19.73 20.37
CA GLU A 123 -6.09 19.08 21.69
C GLU A 123 -5.23 19.71 22.80
N LYS A 124 -4.06 20.27 22.47
CA LYS A 124 -3.18 20.95 23.44
C LYS A 124 -3.60 22.38 23.79
N GLN A 125 -4.53 22.97 23.03
CA GLN A 125 -5.03 24.33 23.26
C GLN A 125 -6.32 24.36 24.10
N ILE A 126 -6.84 23.19 24.49
CA ILE A 126 -8.02 23.00 25.35
C ILE A 126 -7.53 22.63 26.75
#